data_AF-A0A959QDX1-F1
#
_entry.id   AF-A0A959QDX1-F1
#
_cell.length_a   1.000
_cell.length_b   1.000
_cell.length_c   1.000
_cell.angle_alpha   90.00
_cell.angle_beta   90.00
_cell.angle_gamma   90.00
#
_symmetry.space_group_name_H-M   'P 1'
#
loop_
_entity.id
_entity.type
_entity.pdbx_description
1 polymer ?
#
loop_
_entity_poly.entity_id
_entity_poly.type
_entity_poly.pdbx_seq_one_letter_code
_entity_poly.pdbx_strand_id
1 'polypeptide(L)'
;KYGYAAKGASVVLYRDSALRKHQFYVYTDWSGGIYGSPAVTGTRPGGAIAAAWTALQYFGREGYEAKARQCLEVVEKIRVAVEDLPDVYILGQPDMTILALASDSVDIYEVGDELGLKGWYLDRQQHP
;
A
#
# COMPACT_ATOMS: atom_id res chain seq x y z
N LYS A 1 -3.74 3.29 -1.87
CA LYS A 1 -2.54 2.58 -2.38
C LYS A 1 -2.82 2.26 -3.86
N TYR A 2 -2.41 1.09 -4.39
CA TYR A 2 -2.63 0.71 -5.80
C TYR A 2 -4.11 0.52 -6.22
N GLY A 3 -5.06 0.54 -5.29
CA GLY A 3 -6.48 0.64 -5.63
C GLY A 3 -6.92 2.01 -6.15
N TYR A 4 -6.06 3.05 -6.02
CA TYR A 4 -6.31 4.45 -6.44
C TYR A 4 -7.58 5.11 -5.88
N ALA A 5 -8.21 4.50 -4.88
CA ALA A 5 -9.33 5.08 -4.14
C ALA A 5 -8.89 6.25 -3.24
N ALA A 6 -9.85 7.09 -2.86
CA ALA A 6 -9.68 8.07 -1.79
C ALA A 6 -9.24 7.38 -0.48
N LYS A 7 -8.52 8.11 0.39
CA LYS A 7 -8.09 7.60 1.69
C LYS A 7 -9.30 7.20 2.55
N GLY A 8 -9.15 6.15 3.35
CA GLY A 8 -10.20 5.65 4.25
C GLY A 8 -10.94 4.40 3.78
N ALA A 9 -10.43 3.69 2.76
CA ALA A 9 -10.99 2.43 2.30
C ALA A 9 -9.92 1.32 2.24
N SER A 10 -10.28 0.12 2.71
CA SER A 10 -9.52 -1.13 2.64
C SER A 10 -10.48 -2.31 2.64
N VAL A 11 -9.98 -3.51 2.36
CA VAL A 11 -10.75 -4.75 2.36
C VAL A 11 -10.01 -5.81 3.15
N VAL A 12 -10.74 -6.53 4.00
CA VAL A 12 -10.31 -7.80 4.59
C VAL A 12 -11.11 -8.92 3.95
N LEU A 13 -10.43 -9.93 3.42
CA LEU A 13 -11.05 -11.11 2.80
C LEU A 13 -10.76 -12.33 3.67
N TYR A 14 -11.78 -13.18 3.81
CA TYR A 14 -11.67 -14.46 4.49
C TYR A 14 -11.86 -15.57 3.48
N ARG A 15 -11.18 -16.71 3.71
CA ARG A 15 -11.35 -17.91 2.90
C ARG A 15 -12.81 -18.35 2.85
N ASP A 16 -13.52 -18.25 3.97
CA ASP A 16 -14.91 -18.66 4.10
C ASP A 16 -15.66 -17.84 5.17
N SER A 17 -16.97 -18.05 5.24
CA SER A 17 -17.86 -17.39 6.21
C SER A 17 -17.64 -17.89 7.65
N ALA A 18 -17.13 -19.11 7.83
CA ALA A 18 -16.88 -19.68 9.15
C ALA A 18 -15.74 -18.94 9.86
N LEU A 19 -14.73 -18.46 9.12
CA LEU A 19 -13.72 -17.56 9.66
C LEU A 19 -14.27 -16.13 9.86
N ARG A 20 -14.98 -15.60 8.86
CA ARG A 20 -15.51 -14.22 8.90
C ARG A 20 -16.43 -13.96 10.09
N LYS A 21 -17.19 -14.97 10.55
CA LYS A 21 -18.12 -14.82 11.68
C LYS A 21 -17.43 -14.32 12.95
N HIS A 22 -16.14 -14.61 13.14
CA HIS A 22 -15.37 -14.18 14.31
C HIS A 22 -14.98 -12.70 14.29
N GLN A 23 -15.13 -12.00 13.16
CA GLN A 23 -14.92 -10.54 13.08
C GLN A 23 -16.13 -9.75 13.60
N PHE A 24 -17.33 -10.31 13.50
CA PHE A 24 -18.54 -9.58 13.82
C PHE A 24 -18.64 -9.33 15.33
N TYR A 25 -18.98 -8.09 15.68
CA TYR A 25 -19.39 -7.74 17.03
C TYR A 25 -20.90 -7.76 17.12
N VAL A 26 -21.45 -8.49 18.09
CA VAL A 26 -22.89 -8.58 18.35
C VAL A 26 -23.13 -8.37 19.84
N TYR A 27 -24.03 -7.46 20.19
CA TYR A 27 -24.43 -7.19 21.56
C TYR A 27 -25.95 -7.11 21.64
N THR A 28 -26.56 -8.07 22.35
CA THR A 28 -28.02 -8.25 22.40
C THR A 28 -28.68 -7.57 23.59
N ASP A 29 -27.92 -7.24 24.63
CA ASP A 29 -28.44 -6.80 25.93
C ASP A 29 -28.44 -5.26 26.06
N TRP A 30 -28.34 -4.56 24.93
CA TRP A 30 -28.42 -3.10 24.91
C TRP A 30 -29.88 -2.66 24.96
N SER A 31 -30.18 -1.68 25.83
CA SER A 31 -31.50 -1.08 25.94
C SER A 31 -31.99 -0.40 24.65
N GLY A 32 -31.08 -0.04 23.75
CA GLY A 32 -31.39 0.51 22.42
C GLY A 32 -31.75 -0.53 21.36
N GLY A 33 -31.77 -1.83 21.71
CA GLY A 33 -32.03 -2.94 20.80
C GLY A 33 -30.78 -3.73 20.43
N ILE A 34 -30.93 -4.77 19.61
CA ILE A 34 -29.81 -5.62 19.18
C ILE A 34 -28.84 -4.78 18.34
N TYR A 35 -27.57 -4.76 18.73
CA TYR A 35 -26.50 -4.09 18.01
C TYR A 35 -25.59 -5.11 17.31
N GLY A 36 -25.28 -4.87 16.04
CA GLY A 36 -24.36 -5.67 15.25
C GLY A 36 -23.44 -4.79 14.40
N SER A 37 -22.15 -5.06 14.40
CA SER A 37 -21.17 -4.38 13.54
C SER A 37 -20.28 -5.38 12.80
N PRO A 38 -20.08 -5.21 11.48
CA PRO A 38 -19.18 -6.06 10.72
C PRO A 38 -17.71 -5.64 10.85
N ALA A 39 -17.40 -4.51 11.49
CA ALA A 39 -16.04 -3.97 11.64
C ALA A 39 -15.89 -3.19 12.96
N VAL A 40 -14.71 -2.63 13.21
CA VAL A 40 -14.41 -1.87 14.44
C VAL A 40 -15.34 -0.68 14.65
N THR A 41 -15.70 0.02 13.57
CA THR A 41 -16.55 1.22 13.65
C THR A 41 -18.02 0.91 13.41
N GLY A 42 -18.90 1.60 14.17
CA GLY A 42 -20.34 1.63 13.89
C GLY A 42 -20.66 2.54 12.71
N THR A 43 -20.62 3.86 12.95
CA THR A 43 -20.75 4.87 11.88
C THR A 43 -19.53 4.82 10.96
N ARG A 44 -19.77 4.83 9.64
CA ARG A 44 -18.73 4.67 8.61
C ARG A 44 -18.78 5.81 7.59
N PRO A 45 -17.63 6.31 7.11
CA PRO A 45 -17.58 7.36 6.09
C PRO A 45 -17.94 6.79 4.72
N GLY A 46 -19.23 6.84 4.35
CA GLY A 46 -19.75 6.29 3.09
C GLY A 46 -19.05 6.84 1.84
N GLY A 47 -18.55 8.08 1.88
CA GLY A 47 -17.84 8.70 0.76
C GLY A 47 -16.56 7.95 0.35
N ALA A 48 -15.77 7.46 1.30
CA ALA A 48 -14.56 6.70 0.98
C ALA A 48 -14.89 5.34 0.33
N ILE A 49 -16.00 4.72 0.75
CA ILE A 49 -16.50 3.47 0.18
C ILE A 49 -16.99 3.70 -1.25
N ALA A 50 -17.77 4.76 -1.47
CA ALA A 50 -18.24 5.14 -2.80
C ALA A 50 -17.06 5.47 -3.74
N ALA A 51 -16.06 6.21 -3.27
CA ALA A 51 -14.86 6.52 -4.06
C ALA A 51 -14.06 5.26 -4.43
N ALA A 52 -13.97 4.28 -3.52
CA ALA A 52 -13.33 3.00 -3.82
C ALA A 52 -14.08 2.22 -4.90
N TRP A 53 -15.41 2.15 -4.81
CA TRP A 53 -16.24 1.53 -5.84
C TRP A 53 -16.07 2.24 -7.19
N THR A 54 -16.12 3.58 -7.20
CA THR A 54 -15.92 4.38 -8.42
C THR A 54 -14.56 4.13 -9.06
N ALA A 55 -13.48 4.07 -8.28
CA ALA A 55 -12.15 3.77 -8.80
C ALA A 55 -12.10 2.38 -9.46
N LEU A 56 -12.69 1.36 -8.81
CA LEU A 56 -12.75 0.00 -9.35
C LEU A 56 -13.51 -0.04 -10.68
N GLN A 57 -14.65 0.64 -10.77
CA GLN A 57 -15.46 0.70 -11.99
C GLN A 57 -14.78 1.50 -13.10
N TYR A 58 -14.17 2.64 -12.76
CA TYR A 58 -13.54 3.54 -13.72
C TYR A 58 -12.30 2.92 -14.36
N PHE A 59 -11.40 2.34 -13.56
CA PHE A 59 -10.20 1.70 -14.11
C PHE A 59 -10.54 0.37 -14.78
N GLY A 60 -11.42 -0.43 -14.16
CA GLY A 60 -11.64 -1.80 -14.59
C GLY A 60 -10.34 -2.61 -14.63
N ARG A 61 -10.40 -3.81 -15.19
CA ARG A 61 -9.22 -4.69 -15.28
C ARG A 61 -8.10 -4.06 -16.12
N GLU A 62 -8.42 -3.60 -17.32
CA GLU A 62 -7.44 -3.07 -18.28
C GLU A 62 -6.74 -1.81 -17.75
N GLY A 63 -7.47 -0.92 -17.08
CA GLY A 63 -6.88 0.27 -16.48
C GLY A 63 -5.91 -0.08 -15.35
N TYR A 64 -6.24 -1.04 -14.49
CA TYR A 64 -5.32 -1.50 -13.45
C TYR A 64 -4.09 -2.23 -14.04
N GLU A 65 -4.26 -3.05 -15.06
CA GLU A 65 -3.14 -3.70 -15.78
C GLU A 65 -2.22 -2.65 -16.43
N ALA A 66 -2.79 -1.62 -17.06
CA ALA A 66 -2.01 -0.53 -17.63
C ALA A 66 -1.23 0.26 -16.57
N LYS A 67 -1.85 0.55 -15.42
CA LYS A 67 -1.18 1.22 -14.29
C LYS A 67 -0.07 0.37 -13.69
N ALA A 68 -0.31 -0.93 -13.51
CA ALA A 68 0.70 -1.85 -13.01
C ALA A 68 1.91 -1.89 -13.97
N ARG A 69 1.67 -2.02 -15.28
CA ARG A 69 2.72 -1.98 -16.30
C ARG A 69 3.53 -0.70 -16.24
N GLN A 70 2.88 0.46 -16.19
CA GLN A 70 3.55 1.75 -16.09
C GLN A 70 4.45 1.83 -14.85
N CYS A 71 3.99 1.35 -13.70
CA CYS A 71 4.81 1.33 -12.49
C CYS A 71 6.02 0.40 -12.63
N LEU A 72 5.84 -0.80 -13.19
CA LEU A 72 6.93 -1.77 -13.37
C LEU A 72 7.97 -1.29 -14.40
N GLU A 73 7.56 -0.58 -15.45
CA GLU A 73 8.49 0.07 -16.39
C GLU A 73 9.38 1.11 -15.71
N VAL A 74 8.84 1.86 -14.73
CA VAL A 74 9.62 2.83 -13.95
C VAL A 74 10.57 2.11 -12.99
N VAL A 75 10.11 1.05 -12.33
CA VAL A 75 10.94 0.20 -11.46
C VAL A 75 12.14 -0.34 -12.21
N GLU A 76 11.93 -0.86 -13.43
CA GLU A 76 13.00 -1.39 -14.27
C GLU A 76 14.06 -0.32 -14.59
N LYS A 77 13.62 0.89 -14.95
CA LYS A 77 14.54 2.01 -15.23
C LYS A 77 15.36 2.39 -14.00
N ILE A 78 14.74 2.41 -12.82
CA ILE A 78 15.45 2.68 -11.57
C ILE A 78 16.44 1.56 -11.27
N ARG A 79 16.05 0.29 -11.47
CA ARG A 79 16.94 -0.87 -11.23
C ARG A 79 18.20 -0.78 -12.07
N VAL A 80 18.05 -0.61 -13.39
CA VAL A 80 19.18 -0.46 -14.32
C VAL A 80 20.07 0.73 -13.92
N ALA A 81 19.48 1.87 -13.58
CA ALA A 81 20.25 3.04 -13.18
C ALA A 81 21.03 2.84 -11.87
N VAL A 82 20.51 2.04 -10.94
CA VAL A 82 21.21 1.72 -9.68
C VAL A 82 22.29 0.67 -9.90
N GLU A 83 22.07 -0.30 -10.80
CA GLU A 83 23.10 -1.30 -11.17
C GLU A 83 24.39 -0.66 -11.71
N ASP A 84 24.29 0.52 -12.32
CA ASP A 84 25.43 1.30 -12.81
C ASP A 84 26.18 2.10 -11.71
N LEU A 85 25.67 2.13 -10.47
CA LEU A 85 26.29 2.84 -9.35
C LEU A 85 27.19 1.89 -8.53
N PRO A 86 28.48 2.25 -8.29
CA PRO A 86 29.40 1.35 -7.58
C PRO A 86 29.12 1.23 -6.08
N ASP A 87 28.54 2.27 -5.47
CA ASP A 87 28.40 2.41 -4.02
C ASP A 87 26.99 2.11 -3.51
N VAL A 88 25.99 1.96 -4.39
CA VAL A 88 24.59 1.78 -4.00
C VAL A 88 24.01 0.59 -4.74
N TYR A 89 23.31 -0.27 -4.01
CA TYR A 89 22.65 -1.45 -4.57
C TYR A 89 21.22 -1.60 -4.05
N ILE A 90 20.43 -2.42 -4.73
CA ILE A 90 19.07 -2.78 -4.30
C ILE A 90 19.14 -4.04 -3.43
N LEU A 91 18.42 -4.02 -2.30
CA LEU A 91 18.29 -5.20 -1.44
C LEU A 91 17.37 -6.25 -2.07
N GLY A 92 17.90 -7.45 -2.27
CA GLY A 92 17.17 -8.60 -2.81
C GLY A 92 16.80 -8.45 -4.29
N GLN A 93 15.71 -9.10 -4.69
CA GLN A 93 15.17 -9.05 -6.05
C GLN A 93 13.66 -8.74 -6.00
N PRO A 94 13.28 -7.48 -5.77
CA PRO A 94 11.87 -7.12 -5.62
C PRO A 94 11.10 -7.25 -6.94
N ASP A 95 10.03 -8.07 -6.94
CA ASP A 95 9.14 -8.26 -8.10
C ASP A 95 8.17 -7.08 -8.35
N MET A 96 8.07 -6.17 -7.39
CA MET A 96 7.04 -5.13 -7.34
C MET A 96 7.67 -3.74 -7.24
N THR A 97 6.90 -2.76 -6.76
CA THR A 97 7.21 -1.33 -6.93
C THR A 97 7.93 -0.68 -5.75
N ILE A 98 8.38 -1.48 -4.77
CA ILE A 98 9.14 -1.00 -3.63
C ILE A 98 10.57 -1.47 -3.80
N LEU A 99 11.49 -0.52 -3.89
CA LEU A 99 12.93 -0.76 -3.98
C LEU A 99 13.58 -0.21 -2.71
N ALA A 100 14.31 -1.06 -1.99
CA ALA A 100 15.14 -0.63 -0.88
C ALA A 100 16.58 -0.48 -1.36
N LEU A 101 17.13 0.73 -1.22
CA LEU A 101 18.52 1.03 -1.55
C LEU A 101 19.40 0.84 -0.30
N ALA A 102 20.57 0.25 -0.50
CA ALA A 102 21.57 0.02 0.52
C ALA A 102 22.97 0.35 0.00
N SER A 103 23.92 0.47 0.92
CA SER A 103 25.33 0.70 0.62
C SER A 103 26.20 0.09 1.72
N ASP A 104 27.34 -0.46 1.31
CA ASP A 104 28.39 -0.94 2.23
C ASP A 104 29.59 0.02 2.28
N SER A 105 29.62 1.06 1.42
CA SER A 105 30.74 1.99 1.27
C SER A 105 30.42 3.44 1.69
N VAL A 106 29.14 3.84 1.65
CA VAL A 106 28.66 5.16 2.09
C VAL A 106 27.54 5.02 3.11
N ASP A 107 27.32 6.06 3.91
CA ASP A 107 26.16 6.10 4.80
C ASP A 107 24.88 6.31 3.97
N ILE A 108 24.07 5.26 3.84
CA ILE A 108 22.82 5.31 3.07
C ILE A 108 21.80 6.32 3.65
N TYR A 109 21.91 6.67 4.94
CA TYR A 109 21.10 7.71 5.53
C TYR A 109 21.53 9.08 5.00
N GLU A 110 22.82 9.38 4.94
CA GLU A 110 23.35 10.62 4.34
C GLU A 110 22.91 10.76 2.87
N VAL A 111 22.98 9.68 2.09
CA VAL A 111 22.51 9.67 0.69
C VAL A 111 21.07 10.15 0.57
N GLY A 112 20.16 9.62 1.41
CA GLY A 112 18.78 10.10 1.33
C GLY A 112 18.57 11.51 1.91
N ASP A 113 19.48 12.02 2.74
CA ASP A 113 19.37 13.39 3.28
C ASP A 113 19.73 14.38 2.17
N GLU A 114 20.79 14.07 1.41
CA GLU A 114 21.16 14.77 0.17
C GLU A 114 20.05 14.70 -0.89
N LEU A 115 19.36 13.56 -1.02
CA LEU A 115 18.17 13.46 -1.88
C LEU A 115 17.01 14.31 -1.35
N GLY A 116 16.82 14.38 -0.02
CA GLY A 116 15.84 15.24 0.65
C GLY A 116 16.06 16.73 0.33
N LEU A 117 17.31 17.19 0.36
CA LEU A 117 17.68 18.55 -0.05
C LEU A 117 17.35 18.84 -1.52
N LYS A 118 17.30 17.80 -2.36
CA LYS A 118 16.88 17.85 -3.77
C LYS A 118 15.38 17.62 -3.98
N GLY A 119 14.60 17.50 -2.91
CA GLY A 119 13.14 17.35 -2.95
C GLY A 119 12.64 15.90 -3.05
N TRP A 120 13.51 14.91 -2.88
CA TRP A 120 13.15 13.49 -2.88
C TRP A 120 13.06 12.96 -1.45
N TYR A 121 11.87 12.49 -1.06
CA TYR A 121 11.63 11.96 0.28
C TYR A 121 11.54 10.45 0.24
N LEU A 122 12.49 9.78 0.90
CA LEU A 122 12.56 8.32 0.99
C LEU A 122 12.25 7.88 2.42
N ASP A 123 11.54 6.77 2.55
CA ASP A 123 11.32 6.12 3.84
C ASP A 123 12.65 5.56 4.36
N ARG A 124 12.97 5.85 5.63
CA ARG A 124 14.19 5.34 6.29
C ARG A 124 13.88 4.07 7.04
N GLN A 125 14.51 2.97 6.63
CA GLN A 125 14.32 1.65 7.24
C GLN A 125 15.58 1.24 8.00
N GLN A 126 15.39 0.76 9.22
CA GLN A 126 16.45 0.19 10.03
C GLN A 126 16.30 -1.34 10.03
N HIS A 127 17.34 -2.06 9.62
CA HIS A 127 17.34 -3.53 9.45
C HIS A 127 16.27 -4.05 8.45
N PRO A 128 16.27 -3.56 7.19
CA PRO A 128 15.34 -3.99 6.14
C PRO A 128 15.59 -5.42 5.62
#